data_AF-A0A3B9CV91-F1
#
_entry.id   AF-A0A3B9CV91-F1
#
_cell.length_a   1.000
_cell.length_b   1.000
_cell.length_c   1.000
_cell.angle_alpha   90.00
_cell.angle_beta   90.00
_cell.angle_gamma   90.00
#
_symmetry.space_group_name_H-M   'P 1'
#
loop_
_entity.id
_entity.type
_entity.pdbx_description
1 polymer ?
#
loop_
_entity_poly.entity_id
_entity_poly.type
_entity_poly.pdbx_seq_one_letter_code
_entity_poly.pdbx_strand_id
1 'polypeptide(L)'
;RTRAESEDRVGPWTLIELKPFDPPELRRNWKLTASHNGGSLGNAVDGNQGSRWDTGSVQKPGMWFMIELPEPVHVASFTLNTKGSDADYPRGYEVIVSRDGENWSDIVASGRGDNPVTTIEISIPDAVRFIKVTQTGRSPNKYWSVHELSLKGLTGDEPKVMSLAEMLASADLKDLAHEAREKGDATRGAQLFYSQAISCAKCHDPRQGERLGPDLASKRDGVNDAYLVESVLNPSKSIRKGFEQISVLTDEGLVVTGFKVSDKGEQFILREPAGGREIRIDNDIIEETFPSQVSAMPAGLVNQLGSRQQFLDVARFLMDVSEGGSERLQHLKAAAQTNSP
;
A
#
# COMPACT_ATOMS: atom_id res chain seq x y z
N ARG A 1 8.16 10.23 4.21
CA ARG A 1 6.80 9.69 4.10
C ARG A 1 6.82 8.25 3.60
N THR A 2 7.45 7.96 2.45
CA THR A 2 7.53 6.62 1.84
C THR A 2 8.12 5.49 2.68
N ARG A 3 8.99 5.72 3.68
CA ARG A 3 9.56 4.64 4.51
C ARG A 3 8.65 4.20 5.67
N ALA A 4 7.93 5.13 6.28
CA ALA A 4 6.99 4.84 7.37
C ALA A 4 5.66 4.29 6.83
N GLU A 5 5.21 4.79 5.69
CA GLU A 5 4.00 4.29 5.00
C GLU A 5 4.19 2.91 4.35
N SER A 6 5.44 2.46 4.21
CA SER A 6 5.80 1.14 3.69
C SER A 6 6.32 0.19 4.77
N GLU A 7 6.26 0.56 6.03
CA GLU A 7 6.89 -0.18 7.14
C GLU A 7 6.25 -1.56 7.31
N ASP A 8 4.93 -1.66 7.10
CA ASP A 8 4.15 -2.91 7.17
C ASP A 8 3.94 -3.59 5.80
N ARG A 9 4.61 -3.09 4.75
CA ARG A 9 4.35 -3.53 3.38
C ARG A 9 5.07 -4.86 3.07
N VAL A 10 4.32 -5.83 2.54
CA VAL A 10 4.87 -7.11 2.10
C VAL A 10 4.63 -7.34 0.60
N GLY A 11 5.70 -7.28 -0.21
CA GLY A 11 5.71 -7.56 -1.66
C GLY A 11 6.08 -6.36 -2.57
N PRO A 12 6.44 -6.58 -3.85
CA PRO A 12 6.79 -5.51 -4.81
C PRO A 12 5.56 -4.67 -5.21
N TRP A 13 5.78 -3.39 -5.51
CA TRP A 13 4.71 -2.45 -5.90
C TRP A 13 4.06 -2.90 -7.23
N THR A 14 2.75 -3.13 -7.23
CA THR A 14 2.01 -3.31 -8.48
C THR A 14 1.78 -1.96 -9.16
N LEU A 15 1.58 -1.94 -10.49
CA LEU A 15 1.22 -0.70 -11.22
C LEU A 15 -0.04 -0.03 -10.65
N ILE A 16 -0.95 -0.82 -10.07
CA ILE A 16 -2.17 -0.33 -9.46
C ILE A 16 -1.88 0.28 -8.07
N GLU A 17 -0.95 -0.29 -7.31
CA GLU A 17 -0.48 0.27 -6.03
C GLU A 17 0.39 1.53 -6.20
N LEU A 18 0.98 1.75 -7.39
CA LEU A 18 1.70 2.99 -7.72
C LEU A 18 0.76 4.14 -8.10
N LYS A 19 -0.50 3.84 -8.44
CA LYS A 19 -1.47 4.85 -8.89
C LYS A 19 -1.73 5.98 -7.87
N PRO A 20 -1.71 5.76 -6.55
CA PRO A 20 -1.76 6.85 -5.57
C PRO A 20 -0.50 7.74 -5.56
N PHE A 21 0.66 7.21 -5.99
CA PHE A 21 1.94 7.94 -6.04
C PHE A 21 2.14 8.69 -7.35
N ASP A 22 1.54 8.22 -8.44
CA ASP A 22 1.44 8.94 -9.72
C ASP A 22 0.02 8.82 -10.31
N PRO A 23 -0.95 9.57 -9.77
CA PRO A 23 -2.33 9.46 -10.22
C PRO A 23 -2.50 10.00 -11.64
N PRO A 24 -3.47 9.47 -12.40
CA PRO A 24 -3.71 9.92 -13.76
C PRO A 24 -4.14 11.39 -13.81
N GLU A 25 -3.96 12.02 -14.97
CA GLU A 25 -4.54 13.34 -15.23
C GLU A 25 -6.07 13.24 -15.27
N LEU A 26 -6.74 14.14 -14.54
CA LEU A 26 -8.19 14.23 -14.48
C LEU A 26 -8.74 14.85 -15.76
N ARG A 27 -9.94 14.44 -16.15
CA ARG A 27 -10.65 15.04 -17.29
C ARG A 27 -10.99 16.51 -17.00
N ARG A 28 -10.81 17.39 -17.98
CA ARG A 28 -10.94 18.86 -17.86
C ARG A 28 -12.38 19.37 -17.96
N ASN A 29 -13.32 18.74 -17.26
CA ASN A 29 -14.73 19.15 -17.20
C ASN A 29 -15.02 20.00 -15.95
N TRP A 30 -14.11 20.90 -15.59
CA TRP A 30 -14.18 21.67 -14.36
C TRP A 30 -14.84 23.03 -14.59
N LYS A 31 -15.46 23.56 -13.53
CA LYS A 31 -15.96 24.92 -13.52
C LYS A 31 -14.89 25.83 -12.90
N LEU A 32 -14.52 26.87 -13.63
CA LEU A 32 -13.47 27.80 -13.23
C LEU A 32 -14.08 29.14 -12.84
N THR A 33 -13.51 29.77 -11.81
CA THR A 33 -13.82 31.15 -11.42
C THR A 33 -12.53 31.87 -11.02
N ALA A 34 -12.51 33.19 -11.14
CA ALA A 34 -11.36 33.98 -10.73
C ALA A 34 -11.77 35.38 -10.26
N SER A 35 -10.91 35.99 -9.47
CA SER A 35 -11.02 37.39 -9.05
C SER A 35 -11.01 38.38 -10.22
N HIS A 36 -10.35 38.02 -11.33
CA HIS A 36 -10.11 38.90 -12.47
C HIS A 36 -10.33 38.15 -13.78
N ASN A 37 -10.79 38.89 -14.80
CA ASN A 37 -10.93 38.44 -16.17
C ASN A 37 -11.66 37.09 -16.33
N GLY A 38 -12.81 36.93 -15.68
CA GLY A 38 -13.56 35.67 -15.71
C GLY A 38 -13.99 35.22 -17.10
N GLY A 39 -14.07 36.14 -18.08
CA GLY A 39 -14.48 35.84 -19.45
C GLY A 39 -13.49 34.98 -20.25
N SER A 40 -12.21 34.92 -19.85
CA SER A 40 -11.17 34.13 -20.55
C SER A 40 -10.83 32.82 -19.86
N LEU A 41 -11.55 32.43 -18.80
CA LEU A 41 -11.21 31.24 -17.99
C LEU A 41 -11.23 29.93 -18.77
N GLY A 42 -12.11 29.80 -19.76
CA GLY A 42 -12.19 28.59 -20.59
C GLY A 42 -10.88 28.29 -21.33
N ASN A 43 -10.11 29.33 -21.64
CA ASN A 43 -8.81 29.20 -22.31
C ASN A 43 -7.75 28.50 -21.47
N ALA A 44 -7.94 28.35 -20.15
CA ALA A 44 -6.96 27.67 -19.29
C ALA A 44 -7.10 26.13 -19.36
N VAL A 45 -8.14 25.60 -19.99
CA VAL A 45 -8.48 24.16 -20.00
C VAL A 45 -8.92 23.65 -21.37
N ASP A 46 -8.80 24.47 -22.42
CA ASP A 46 -9.28 24.15 -23.77
C ASP A 46 -8.33 23.23 -24.56
N GLY A 47 -7.11 22.97 -24.05
CA GLY A 47 -6.11 22.13 -24.70
C GLY A 47 -5.33 22.83 -25.82
N ASN A 48 -5.54 24.13 -26.00
CA ASN A 48 -4.84 24.95 -26.97
C ASN A 48 -3.77 25.83 -26.28
N GLN A 49 -2.50 25.46 -26.47
CA GLN A 49 -1.36 26.19 -25.90
C GLN A 49 -1.24 27.66 -26.37
N GLY A 50 -1.94 28.05 -27.43
CA GLY A 50 -1.96 29.43 -27.94
C GLY A 50 -2.95 30.36 -27.23
N SER A 51 -3.96 29.81 -26.54
CA SER A 51 -4.91 30.57 -25.73
C SER A 51 -4.49 30.56 -24.25
N ARG A 52 -4.98 31.55 -23.49
CA ARG A 52 -4.73 31.64 -22.04
C ARG A 52 -5.85 32.38 -21.33
N TRP A 53 -6.03 32.07 -20.05
CA TRP A 53 -6.58 33.00 -19.07
C TRP A 53 -5.46 33.90 -18.56
N ASP A 54 -5.76 35.17 -18.27
CA ASP A 54 -4.85 36.06 -17.55
C ASP A 54 -5.59 37.09 -16.70
N THR A 55 -4.92 37.71 -15.74
CA THR A 55 -5.52 38.67 -14.80
C THR A 55 -5.98 39.99 -15.43
N GLY A 56 -5.71 40.24 -16.71
CA GLY A 56 -6.02 41.51 -17.42
C GLY A 56 -5.29 42.74 -16.89
N SER A 57 -4.45 42.55 -15.87
CA SER A 57 -3.72 43.58 -15.14
C SER A 57 -2.51 42.96 -14.44
N VAL A 58 -1.57 43.81 -14.03
CA VAL A 58 -0.33 43.39 -13.38
C VAL A 58 -0.58 42.72 -12.02
N GLN A 59 0.25 41.71 -11.68
CA GLN A 59 0.07 40.89 -10.48
C GLN A 59 0.06 41.72 -9.18
N LYS A 60 -0.98 41.51 -8.35
CA LYS A 60 -1.09 42.07 -7.00
C LYS A 60 -1.43 40.95 -6.01
N PRO A 61 -0.89 40.99 -4.78
CA PRO A 61 -1.25 40.04 -3.73
C PRO A 61 -2.77 39.98 -3.54
N GLY A 62 -3.31 38.77 -3.44
CA GLY A 62 -4.74 38.50 -3.22
C GLY A 62 -5.52 38.19 -4.50
N MET A 63 -4.92 38.29 -5.69
CA MET A 63 -5.52 37.78 -6.92
C MET A 63 -5.68 36.26 -6.83
N TRP A 64 -6.88 35.75 -7.05
CA TRP A 64 -7.19 34.32 -6.93
C TRP A 64 -7.82 33.73 -8.18
N PHE A 65 -7.63 32.42 -8.34
CA PHE A 65 -8.21 31.52 -9.33
C PHE A 65 -8.71 30.28 -8.60
N MET A 66 -9.89 29.78 -8.96
CA MET A 66 -10.55 28.67 -8.28
C MET A 66 -11.11 27.65 -9.27
N ILE A 67 -10.93 26.38 -8.90
CA ILE A 67 -11.36 25.19 -9.64
C ILE A 67 -12.46 24.52 -8.82
N GLU A 68 -13.62 24.31 -9.43
CA GLU A 68 -14.70 23.49 -8.92
C GLU A 68 -14.77 22.20 -9.75
N LEU A 69 -14.52 21.08 -9.08
CA LEU A 69 -14.62 19.73 -9.62
C LEU A 69 -16.09 19.28 -9.65
N PRO A 70 -16.48 18.42 -10.61
CA PRO A 70 -17.85 17.90 -10.70
C PRO A 70 -18.21 16.99 -9.52
N GLU A 71 -17.22 16.34 -8.92
CA GLU A 71 -17.34 15.42 -7.80
C GLU A 71 -16.13 15.57 -6.85
N PRO A 72 -16.19 15.08 -5.60
CA PRO A 72 -15.04 15.06 -4.71
C PRO A 72 -13.92 14.14 -5.23
N VAL A 73 -12.68 14.64 -5.22
CA VAL A 73 -11.49 13.94 -5.72
C VAL A 73 -10.34 14.05 -4.70
N HIS A 74 -9.59 12.97 -4.52
CA HIS A 74 -8.28 13.02 -3.86
C HIS A 74 -7.25 13.60 -4.85
N VAL A 75 -7.02 14.91 -4.75
CA VAL A 75 -6.09 15.62 -5.63
C VAL A 75 -4.68 15.54 -5.07
N ALA A 76 -3.73 15.06 -5.89
CA ALA A 76 -2.33 14.93 -5.51
C ALA A 76 -1.49 16.11 -5.99
N SER A 77 -1.77 16.61 -7.19
CA SER A 77 -1.08 17.80 -7.70
C SER A 77 -1.90 18.50 -8.79
N PHE A 78 -1.55 19.75 -9.06
CA PHE A 78 -2.00 20.46 -10.24
C PHE A 78 -0.88 21.31 -10.81
N THR A 79 -0.94 21.56 -12.11
CA THR A 79 0.10 22.26 -12.85
C THR A 79 -0.47 23.49 -13.53
N LEU A 80 0.15 24.64 -13.27
CA LEU A 80 -0.12 25.91 -13.94
C LEU A 80 0.92 26.08 -15.05
N ASN A 81 0.49 25.94 -16.31
CA ASN A 81 1.36 26.12 -17.47
C ASN A 81 1.23 27.54 -18.02
N THR A 82 2.36 28.24 -18.11
CA THR A 82 2.52 29.59 -18.64
C THR A 82 3.57 29.63 -19.76
N LYS A 83 3.91 28.51 -20.41
CA LYS A 83 4.97 28.45 -21.44
C LYS A 83 4.79 29.46 -22.58
N GLY A 84 3.56 29.74 -23.02
CA GLY A 84 3.28 30.76 -24.03
C GLY A 84 3.45 32.20 -23.54
N SER A 85 3.67 32.40 -22.24
CA SER A 85 3.90 33.68 -21.57
C SER A 85 4.82 33.44 -20.37
N ASP A 86 6.06 33.05 -20.68
CA ASP A 86 7.02 32.38 -19.79
C ASP A 86 7.33 33.09 -18.46
N ALA A 87 7.05 34.39 -18.35
CA ALA A 87 7.26 35.19 -17.14
C ALA A 87 5.96 35.49 -16.36
N ASP A 88 4.79 35.02 -16.81
CA ASP A 88 3.48 35.30 -16.23
C ASP A 88 3.04 34.24 -15.19
N TYR A 89 3.96 33.43 -14.67
CA TYR A 89 3.74 32.55 -13.52
C TYR A 89 3.47 33.36 -12.22
N PRO A 90 2.77 32.79 -11.23
CA PRO A 90 2.48 33.50 -9.98
C PRO A 90 3.77 33.77 -9.20
N ARG A 91 3.99 35.02 -8.74
CA ARG A 91 5.20 35.40 -7.95
C ARG A 91 5.28 34.81 -6.53
N GLY A 92 4.23 34.14 -6.13
CA GLY A 92 3.99 33.55 -4.83
C GLY A 92 2.57 32.98 -4.86
N TYR A 93 2.31 31.87 -4.19
CA TYR A 93 0.98 31.29 -4.12
C TYR A 93 0.71 30.65 -2.77
N GLU A 94 -0.57 30.63 -2.41
CA GLU A 94 -1.15 29.86 -1.31
C GLU A 94 -2.37 29.12 -1.85
N VAL A 95 -2.56 27.89 -1.39
CA VAL A 95 -3.67 27.03 -1.81
C VAL A 95 -4.49 26.64 -0.60
N ILE A 96 -5.79 26.81 -0.71
CA ILE A 96 -6.78 26.28 0.22
C ILE A 96 -7.78 25.42 -0.55
N VAL A 97 -8.38 24.46 0.13
CA VAL A 97 -9.32 23.50 -0.47
C VAL A 97 -10.60 23.43 0.34
N SER A 98 -11.66 22.94 -0.28
CA SER A 98 -12.93 22.73 0.37
C SER A 98 -13.70 21.58 -0.28
N ARG A 99 -14.52 20.89 0.52
CA ARG A 99 -15.43 19.85 0.04
C ARG A 99 -16.78 20.41 -0.40
N ASP A 100 -17.22 21.50 0.23
CA ASP A 100 -18.56 22.09 0.08
C ASP A 100 -18.57 23.52 -0.49
N GLY A 101 -17.41 24.18 -0.53
CA GLY A 101 -17.24 25.57 -0.98
C GLY A 101 -17.52 26.61 0.12
N GLU A 102 -17.90 26.16 1.32
CA GLU A 102 -18.27 27.00 2.46
C GLU A 102 -17.23 26.87 3.59
N ASN A 103 -16.85 25.64 3.92
CA ASN A 103 -15.85 25.32 4.92
C ASN A 103 -14.50 25.08 4.24
N TRP A 104 -13.55 25.96 4.50
CA TRP A 104 -12.23 25.93 3.85
C TRP A 104 -11.17 25.39 4.82
N SER A 105 -10.21 24.65 4.27
CA SER A 105 -9.03 24.21 5.00
C SER A 105 -8.12 25.38 5.38
N ASP A 106 -7.17 25.11 6.27
CA ASP A 106 -5.93 25.89 6.34
C ASP A 106 -5.15 25.81 5.01
N ILE A 107 -4.04 26.56 4.90
CA ILE A 107 -3.18 26.53 3.71
C ILE A 107 -2.58 25.12 3.53
N VAL A 108 -2.94 24.44 2.44
CA VAL A 108 -2.49 23.07 2.13
C VAL A 108 -1.24 23.04 1.26
N ALA A 109 -0.95 24.13 0.56
CA ALA A 109 0.29 24.32 -0.19
C ALA A 109 0.63 25.80 -0.30
N SER A 110 1.92 26.13 -0.25
CA SER A 110 2.40 27.48 -0.53
C SER A 110 3.78 27.42 -1.19
N GLY A 111 4.13 28.47 -1.93
CA GLY A 111 5.41 28.52 -2.62
C GLY A 111 5.52 29.72 -3.56
N ARG A 112 6.48 29.63 -4.48
CA ARG A 112 6.71 30.63 -5.54
C ARG A 112 6.74 29.94 -6.89
N GLY A 113 6.21 30.61 -7.91
CA GLY A 113 6.51 30.24 -9.29
C GLY A 113 7.85 30.85 -9.67
N ASP A 114 8.77 30.01 -10.14
CA ASP A 114 10.10 30.43 -10.64
C ASP A 114 10.31 30.04 -12.11
N ASN A 115 9.38 29.26 -12.67
CA ASN A 115 9.47 28.74 -14.03
C ASN A 115 8.11 28.79 -14.74
N PRO A 116 8.09 28.73 -16.08
CA PRO A 116 6.85 28.77 -16.86
C PRO A 116 5.87 27.63 -16.54
N VAL A 117 6.34 26.52 -16.00
CA VAL A 117 5.50 25.43 -15.50
C VAL A 117 5.64 25.37 -13.99
N THR A 118 4.55 25.67 -13.28
CA THR A 118 4.50 25.59 -11.82
C THR A 118 3.63 24.41 -11.43
N THR A 119 4.26 23.32 -10.97
CA THR A 119 3.56 22.17 -10.38
C THR A 119 3.43 22.39 -8.88
N ILE A 120 2.21 22.23 -8.37
CA ILE A 120 1.87 22.40 -6.96
C ILE A 120 1.34 21.07 -6.45
N GLU A 121 2.06 20.48 -5.50
CA GLU A 121 1.66 19.26 -4.82
C GLU A 121 0.71 19.59 -3.66
N ILE A 122 -0.36 18.82 -3.53
CA ILE A 122 -1.33 18.92 -2.44
C ILE A 122 -1.29 17.60 -1.67
N SER A 123 -1.13 17.69 -0.35
CA SER A 123 -1.12 16.51 0.52
C SER A 123 -2.20 16.66 1.58
N ILE A 124 -3.39 16.16 1.26
CA ILE A 124 -4.55 16.14 2.15
C ILE A 124 -5.14 14.73 2.21
N PRO A 125 -5.66 14.29 3.37
CA PRO A 125 -6.24 12.96 3.52
C PRO A 125 -7.59 12.81 2.82
N ASP A 126 -8.38 13.90 2.77
CA ASP A 126 -9.77 13.86 2.32
C ASP A 126 -9.94 14.28 0.85
N ALA A 127 -10.99 13.73 0.22
CA ALA A 127 -11.41 14.15 -1.11
C ALA A 127 -12.02 15.57 -1.07
N VAL A 128 -11.66 16.40 -2.05
CA VAL A 128 -12.08 17.80 -2.15
C VAL A 128 -12.78 18.09 -3.46
N ARG A 129 -13.60 19.13 -3.48
CA ARG A 129 -14.34 19.58 -4.67
C ARG A 129 -13.88 20.94 -5.15
N PHE A 130 -13.39 21.79 -4.25
CA PHE A 130 -12.97 23.15 -4.55
C PHE A 130 -11.50 23.32 -4.23
N ILE A 131 -10.75 23.90 -5.16
CA ILE A 131 -9.34 24.27 -4.99
C ILE A 131 -9.21 25.73 -5.32
N LYS A 132 -8.74 26.54 -4.39
CA LYS A 132 -8.52 27.97 -4.60
C LYS A 132 -7.04 28.28 -4.45
N VAL A 133 -6.48 28.87 -5.50
CA VAL A 133 -5.10 29.34 -5.54
C VAL A 133 -5.11 30.86 -5.45
N THR A 134 -4.42 31.41 -4.48
CA THR A 134 -4.26 32.85 -4.29
C THR A 134 -2.81 33.23 -4.51
N GLN A 135 -2.57 34.13 -5.47
CA GLN A 135 -1.27 34.67 -5.78
C GLN A 135 -0.89 35.73 -4.72
N THR A 136 0.31 35.64 -4.13
CA THR A 136 0.72 36.42 -2.94
C THR A 136 1.82 37.44 -3.19
N GLY A 137 2.55 37.33 -4.31
CA GLY A 137 3.60 38.27 -4.71
C GLY A 137 3.10 39.49 -5.51
N ARG A 138 4.02 40.30 -6.01
CA ARG A 138 3.72 41.49 -6.83
C ARG A 138 4.62 41.53 -8.05
N SER A 139 4.11 41.99 -9.18
CA SER A 139 4.91 42.30 -10.37
C SER A 139 4.47 43.63 -10.99
N PRO A 140 5.40 44.53 -11.34
CA PRO A 140 5.04 45.83 -11.92
C PRO A 140 4.71 45.77 -13.42
N ASN A 141 5.08 44.68 -14.11
CA ASN A 141 5.03 44.58 -15.58
C ASN A 141 4.62 43.21 -16.11
N LYS A 142 4.28 42.25 -15.24
CA LYS A 142 3.82 40.91 -15.65
C LYS A 142 2.44 40.64 -15.13
N TYR A 143 1.66 39.92 -15.93
CA TYR A 143 0.32 39.47 -15.54
C TYR A 143 0.48 38.11 -14.86
N TRP A 144 -0.58 37.60 -14.24
CA TRP A 144 -0.65 36.18 -13.93
C TRP A 144 -1.52 35.53 -15.00
N SER A 145 -0.99 34.51 -15.66
CA SER A 145 -1.70 33.78 -16.72
C SER A 145 -1.69 32.28 -16.47
N VAL A 146 -2.59 31.58 -17.15
CA VAL A 146 -2.60 30.12 -17.27
C VAL A 146 -3.04 29.79 -18.70
N HIS A 147 -2.11 29.22 -19.47
CA HIS A 147 -2.41 28.64 -20.79
C HIS A 147 -3.08 27.28 -20.64
N GLU A 148 -2.51 26.43 -19.79
CA GLU A 148 -3.05 25.09 -19.57
C GLU A 148 -3.00 24.73 -18.09
N LEU A 149 -4.10 24.19 -17.60
CA LEU A 149 -4.25 23.63 -16.27
C LEU A 149 -4.41 22.11 -16.39
N SER A 150 -3.56 21.37 -15.69
CA SER A 150 -3.70 19.93 -15.51
C SER A 150 -3.77 19.57 -14.04
N LEU A 151 -4.63 18.62 -13.68
CA LEU A 151 -4.80 18.11 -12.32
C LEU A 151 -4.54 16.61 -12.35
N LYS A 152 -3.80 16.10 -11.35
CA LYS A 152 -3.65 14.67 -11.11
C LYS A 152 -4.35 14.29 -9.81
N GLY A 153 -5.15 13.23 -9.84
CA GLY A 153 -5.88 12.77 -8.68
C GLY A 153 -6.68 11.50 -8.92
N LEU A 154 -7.33 11.01 -7.87
CA LEU A 154 -8.23 9.85 -7.87
C LEU A 154 -9.63 10.29 -7.48
N THR A 155 -10.63 9.98 -8.30
CA THR A 155 -12.03 10.32 -7.99
C THR A 155 -12.49 9.50 -6.78
N GLY A 156 -13.33 10.09 -5.92
CA GLY A 156 -13.78 9.44 -4.67
C GLY A 156 -14.54 8.12 -4.86
N ASP A 157 -15.01 7.85 -6.08
CA ASP A 157 -15.71 6.63 -6.49
C ASP A 157 -14.82 5.59 -7.20
N GLU A 158 -13.52 5.85 -7.40
CA GLU A 158 -12.63 4.76 -7.84
C GLU A 158 -12.51 3.72 -6.70
N PRO A 159 -12.83 2.44 -6.96
CA PRO A 159 -12.83 1.42 -5.93
C PRO A 159 -11.46 1.39 -5.26
N LYS A 160 -11.45 1.43 -3.92
CA LYS A 160 -10.23 1.21 -3.13
C LYS A 160 -9.55 -0.04 -3.68
N VAL A 161 -8.38 0.14 -4.26
CA VAL A 161 -7.60 -0.96 -4.81
C VAL A 161 -7.15 -1.77 -3.61
N MET A 162 -7.89 -2.82 -3.32
CA MET A 162 -7.55 -3.77 -2.27
C MET A 162 -6.60 -4.80 -2.84
N SER A 163 -5.53 -5.10 -2.11
CA SER A 163 -4.68 -6.25 -2.42
C SER A 163 -5.52 -7.55 -2.35
N LEU A 164 -5.03 -8.63 -2.96
CA LEU A 164 -5.71 -9.92 -2.83
C LEU A 164 -5.89 -10.33 -1.36
N ALA A 165 -4.86 -10.11 -0.53
CA ALA A 165 -4.93 -10.33 0.91
C ALA A 165 -6.04 -9.51 1.58
N GLU A 166 -6.15 -8.21 1.27
CA GLU A 166 -7.18 -7.35 1.84
C GLU A 166 -8.58 -7.77 1.39
N MET A 167 -8.77 -8.07 0.09
CA MET A 167 -10.05 -8.55 -0.43
C MET A 167 -10.49 -9.84 0.26
N LEU A 168 -9.58 -10.81 0.41
CA LEU A 168 -9.84 -12.07 1.09
C LEU A 168 -10.08 -11.87 2.60
N ALA A 169 -9.28 -11.03 3.27
CA ALA A 169 -9.42 -10.75 4.69
C ALA A 169 -10.73 -9.99 5.02
N SER A 170 -11.33 -9.30 4.06
CA SER A 170 -12.63 -8.65 4.22
C SER A 170 -13.83 -9.60 4.07
N ALA A 171 -13.63 -10.80 3.54
CA ALA A 171 -14.68 -11.81 3.41
C ALA A 171 -14.86 -12.60 4.73
N ASP A 172 -16.03 -13.21 4.91
CA ASP A 172 -16.26 -14.11 6.04
C ASP A 172 -15.38 -15.37 5.93
N LEU A 173 -14.70 -15.71 7.03
CA LEU A 173 -13.74 -16.81 7.07
C LEU A 173 -14.41 -18.18 6.85
N LYS A 174 -15.66 -18.36 7.31
CA LYS A 174 -16.39 -19.61 7.13
C LYS A 174 -16.87 -19.74 5.69
N ASP A 175 -17.28 -18.64 5.07
CA ASP A 175 -17.65 -18.63 3.66
C ASP A 175 -16.44 -18.95 2.77
N LEU A 176 -15.28 -18.33 3.04
CA LEU A 176 -14.04 -18.67 2.34
C LEU A 176 -13.62 -20.12 2.53
N ALA A 177 -13.75 -20.63 3.75
CA ALA A 177 -13.46 -22.03 4.06
C ALA A 177 -14.39 -22.99 3.31
N HIS A 178 -15.69 -22.70 3.31
CA HIS A 178 -16.69 -23.47 2.56
C HIS A 178 -16.42 -23.41 1.05
N GLU A 179 -16.12 -22.23 0.51
CA GLU A 179 -15.82 -22.06 -0.91
C GLU A 179 -14.53 -22.81 -1.30
N ALA A 180 -13.52 -22.84 -0.44
CA ALA A 180 -12.30 -23.63 -0.65
C ALA A 180 -12.60 -25.13 -0.66
N ARG A 181 -13.53 -25.61 0.17
CA ARG A 181 -13.97 -27.01 0.15
C ARG A 181 -14.68 -27.36 -1.15
N GLU A 182 -15.55 -26.49 -1.65
CA GLU A 182 -16.35 -26.78 -2.85
C GLU A 182 -15.59 -26.57 -4.16
N LYS A 183 -14.78 -25.52 -4.24
CA LYS A 183 -14.20 -25.03 -5.50
C LYS A 183 -12.67 -25.14 -5.56
N GLY A 184 -12.00 -25.37 -4.43
CA GLY A 184 -10.55 -25.51 -4.39
C GLY A 184 -10.07 -26.87 -4.90
N ASP A 185 -8.88 -26.88 -5.50
CA ASP A 185 -8.18 -28.10 -5.94
C ASP A 185 -6.90 -28.30 -5.12
N ALA A 186 -6.85 -29.36 -4.33
CA ALA A 186 -5.72 -29.67 -3.45
C ALA A 186 -4.42 -29.95 -4.23
N THR A 187 -4.48 -30.44 -5.47
CA THR A 187 -3.29 -30.72 -6.29
C THR A 187 -2.70 -29.41 -6.81
N ARG A 188 -3.53 -28.49 -7.31
CA ARG A 188 -3.08 -27.13 -7.67
C ARG A 188 -2.59 -26.36 -6.44
N GLY A 189 -3.27 -26.52 -5.30
CA GLY A 189 -2.86 -25.96 -4.02
C GLY A 189 -1.48 -26.44 -3.59
N ALA A 190 -1.20 -27.74 -3.75
CA ALA A 190 0.13 -28.29 -3.50
C ALA A 190 1.19 -27.66 -4.41
N GLN A 191 0.92 -27.48 -5.71
CA GLN A 191 1.86 -26.82 -6.62
C GLN A 191 2.22 -25.41 -6.16
N LEU A 192 1.23 -24.63 -5.73
CA LEU A 192 1.42 -23.27 -5.19
C LEU A 192 2.18 -23.29 -3.86
N PHE A 193 1.84 -24.21 -2.96
CA PHE A 193 2.48 -24.36 -1.64
C PHE A 193 3.98 -24.68 -1.74
N TYR A 194 4.37 -25.52 -2.70
CA TYR A 194 5.77 -25.87 -2.99
C TYR A 194 6.45 -24.93 -4.00
N SER A 195 5.74 -23.93 -4.52
CA SER A 195 6.31 -22.96 -5.46
C SER A 195 7.38 -22.08 -4.81
N GLN A 196 8.32 -21.61 -5.61
CA GLN A 196 9.36 -20.69 -5.15
C GLN A 196 8.78 -19.32 -4.77
N ALA A 197 7.69 -18.90 -5.41
CA ALA A 197 7.06 -17.59 -5.20
C ALA A 197 6.45 -17.44 -3.81
N ILE A 198 5.79 -18.48 -3.29
CA ILE A 198 5.06 -18.43 -2.00
C ILE A 198 5.87 -19.04 -0.86
N SER A 199 6.83 -19.92 -1.13
CA SER A 199 7.80 -20.42 -0.14
C SER A 199 7.20 -21.07 1.13
N CYS A 200 5.89 -21.37 1.21
CA CYS A 200 5.24 -21.99 2.37
C CYS A 200 5.94 -23.29 2.81
N ALA A 201 6.34 -24.12 1.84
CA ALA A 201 7.04 -25.36 2.10
C ALA A 201 8.38 -25.18 2.85
N LYS A 202 9.06 -24.03 2.73
CA LYS A 202 10.32 -23.78 3.44
C LYS A 202 10.15 -23.85 4.96
N CYS A 203 9.00 -23.44 5.48
CA CYS A 203 8.73 -23.45 6.91
C CYS A 203 7.94 -24.68 7.37
N HIS A 204 7.02 -25.18 6.54
CA HIS A 204 6.07 -26.21 6.95
C HIS A 204 6.43 -27.64 6.50
N ASP A 205 7.24 -27.77 5.44
CA ASP A 205 7.76 -29.05 4.94
C ASP A 205 9.22 -28.92 4.45
N PRO A 206 10.15 -28.46 5.32
CA PRO A 206 11.53 -28.24 4.93
C PRO A 206 12.21 -29.57 4.53
N ARG A 207 13.01 -29.54 3.47
CA ARG A 207 13.85 -30.69 3.07
C ARG A 207 15.06 -30.89 4.00
N GLN A 208 15.53 -29.81 4.61
CA GLN A 208 16.71 -29.75 5.47
C GLN A 208 16.52 -28.65 6.52
N GLY A 209 17.15 -28.80 7.68
CA GLY A 209 17.01 -27.89 8.80
C GLY A 209 15.78 -28.17 9.67
N GLU A 210 15.63 -27.39 10.74
CA GLU A 210 14.48 -27.50 11.62
C GLU A 210 13.24 -26.82 11.04
N ARG A 211 12.07 -27.33 11.40
CA ARG A 211 10.79 -26.81 10.96
C ARG A 211 10.48 -25.49 11.67
N LEU A 212 10.33 -24.41 10.90
CA LEU A 212 10.04 -23.06 11.40
C LEU A 212 8.54 -22.79 11.55
N GLY A 213 7.68 -23.62 10.96
CA GLY A 213 6.23 -23.57 11.12
C GLY A 213 5.67 -24.86 11.71
N PRO A 214 4.41 -24.86 12.20
CA PRO A 214 3.78 -26.07 12.68
C PRO A 214 3.69 -27.15 11.60
N ASP A 215 3.79 -28.41 12.02
CA ASP A 215 3.44 -29.55 11.17
C ASP A 215 1.99 -29.43 10.73
N LEU A 216 1.77 -29.35 9.42
CA LEU A 216 0.44 -29.21 8.84
C LEU A 216 -0.30 -30.55 8.75
N ALA A 217 0.44 -31.67 8.72
CA ALA A 217 -0.10 -33.02 8.59
C ALA A 217 -0.43 -33.67 9.95
N SER A 218 0.03 -33.09 11.06
CA SER A 218 -0.32 -33.58 12.39
C SER A 218 -1.73 -33.16 12.79
N LYS A 219 -2.51 -34.10 13.35
CA LYS A 219 -3.81 -33.79 13.98
C LYS A 219 -3.61 -32.90 15.21
N ARG A 220 -4.45 -31.87 15.33
CA ARG A 220 -4.28 -30.79 16.31
C ARG A 220 -5.65 -30.34 16.81
N ASP A 221 -5.79 -30.21 18.12
CA ASP A 221 -7.00 -29.69 18.73
C ASP A 221 -7.20 -28.22 18.35
N GLY A 222 -8.44 -27.83 18.05
CA GLY A 222 -8.80 -26.45 17.70
C GLY A 222 -8.50 -26.03 16.26
N VAL A 223 -7.86 -26.88 15.45
CA VAL A 223 -7.61 -26.60 14.02
C VAL A 223 -8.82 -27.05 13.19
N ASN A 224 -9.58 -26.08 12.68
CA ASN A 224 -10.67 -26.27 11.73
C ASN A 224 -10.41 -25.49 10.43
N ASP A 225 -11.29 -25.64 9.44
CA ASP A 225 -11.12 -25.01 8.12
C ASP A 225 -11.00 -23.48 8.18
N ALA A 226 -11.85 -22.82 8.99
CA ALA A 226 -11.80 -21.38 9.18
C ALA A 226 -10.51 -20.93 9.87
N TYR A 227 -10.00 -21.71 10.82
CA TYR A 227 -8.71 -21.47 11.46
C TYR A 227 -7.55 -21.56 10.46
N LEU A 228 -7.57 -22.53 9.54
CA LEU A 228 -6.55 -22.65 8.49
C LEU A 228 -6.57 -21.44 7.54
N VAL A 229 -7.76 -21.01 7.11
CA VAL A 229 -7.96 -19.81 6.29
C VAL A 229 -7.45 -18.57 7.03
N GLU A 230 -7.82 -18.40 8.29
CA GLU A 230 -7.40 -17.27 9.13
C GLU A 230 -5.88 -17.24 9.35
N SER A 231 -5.26 -18.40 9.60
CA SER A 231 -3.82 -18.51 9.81
C SER A 231 -3.03 -18.05 8.58
N VAL A 232 -3.58 -18.25 7.37
CA VAL A 232 -2.93 -17.82 6.13
C VAL A 232 -3.15 -16.33 5.86
N LEU A 233 -4.34 -15.81 6.13
CA LEU A 233 -4.68 -14.39 5.89
C LEU A 233 -4.11 -13.46 6.97
N ASN A 234 -4.11 -13.91 8.22
CA ASN A 234 -3.76 -13.14 9.41
C ASN A 234 -2.81 -13.93 10.33
N PRO A 235 -1.58 -14.25 9.89
CA PRO A 235 -0.68 -15.16 10.59
C PRO A 235 -0.26 -14.71 12.00
N SER A 236 -0.30 -13.41 12.28
CA SER A 236 0.00 -12.85 13.62
C SER A 236 -1.21 -12.82 14.56
N LYS A 237 -2.43 -13.11 14.09
CA LYS A 237 -3.64 -13.07 14.93
C LYS A 237 -3.65 -14.18 15.98
N SER A 238 -3.08 -15.34 15.64
CA SER A 238 -2.92 -16.45 16.56
C SER A 238 -1.61 -17.16 16.25
N ILE A 239 -0.59 -16.89 17.07
CA ILE A 239 0.72 -17.53 16.95
C ILE A 239 0.71 -18.77 17.83
N ARG A 240 0.98 -19.93 17.22
CA ARG A 240 0.94 -21.20 17.94
C ARG A 240 2.10 -21.32 18.92
N LYS A 241 1.80 -21.83 20.12
CA LYS A 241 2.80 -22.18 21.13
C LYS A 241 3.94 -23.02 20.55
N GLY A 242 5.17 -22.60 20.81
CA GLY A 242 6.39 -23.25 20.32
C GLY A 242 6.85 -22.79 18.94
N PHE A 243 6.07 -21.94 18.27
CA PHE A 243 6.45 -21.22 17.05
C PHE A 243 6.42 -19.70 17.26
N GLU A 244 6.40 -19.26 18.52
CA GLU A 244 6.53 -17.86 18.89
C GLU A 244 7.99 -17.41 18.72
N GLN A 245 8.17 -16.24 18.12
CA GLN A 245 9.48 -15.59 18.12
C GLN A 245 9.67 -14.84 19.44
N ILE A 246 10.92 -14.72 19.85
CA ILE A 246 11.34 -13.87 20.96
C ILE A 246 12.05 -12.65 20.38
N SER A 247 11.68 -11.48 20.88
CA SER A 247 12.38 -10.23 20.64
C SER A 247 13.30 -9.95 21.83
N VAL A 248 14.54 -9.60 21.54
CA VAL A 248 15.59 -9.26 22.51
C VAL A 248 15.96 -7.80 22.28
N LEU A 249 15.73 -6.97 23.31
CA LEU A 249 16.19 -5.58 23.37
C LEU A 249 17.58 -5.55 24.01
N THR A 250 18.51 -4.92 23.33
CA THR A 250 19.88 -4.72 23.81
C THR A 250 20.06 -3.33 24.43
N ASP A 251 21.12 -3.14 25.22
CA ASP A 251 21.49 -1.86 25.84
C ASP A 251 21.84 -0.73 24.86
N GLU A 252 22.17 -1.09 23.62
CA GLU A 252 22.31 -0.16 22.49
C GLU A 252 20.96 0.22 21.85
N GLY A 253 19.84 -0.30 22.36
CA GLY A 253 18.49 -0.07 21.83
C GLY A 253 18.17 -0.87 20.55
N LEU A 254 19.01 -1.83 20.17
CA LEU A 254 18.74 -2.72 19.04
C LEU A 254 17.75 -3.82 19.45
N VAL A 255 16.73 -4.05 18.62
CA VAL A 255 15.79 -5.17 18.77
C VAL A 255 16.14 -6.27 17.77
N VAL A 256 16.47 -7.45 18.29
CA VAL A 256 16.73 -8.65 17.49
C VAL A 256 15.59 -9.66 17.72
N THR A 257 14.99 -10.17 16.65
CA THR A 257 13.86 -11.11 16.75
C THR A 257 14.17 -12.44 16.06
N GLY A 258 13.82 -13.55 16.70
CA GLY A 258 13.98 -14.89 16.12
C GLY A 258 13.43 -16.01 17.00
N PHE A 259 13.62 -17.26 16.58
CA PHE A 259 13.24 -18.43 17.37
C PHE A 259 14.30 -18.75 18.42
N LYS A 260 13.90 -18.95 19.68
CA LYS A 260 14.85 -19.27 20.75
C LYS A 260 15.44 -20.67 20.56
N VAL A 261 16.76 -20.75 20.38
CA VAL A 261 17.53 -22.01 20.30
C VAL A 261 18.11 -22.37 21.67
N SER A 262 18.72 -21.39 22.35
CA SER A 262 19.28 -21.56 23.69
C SER A 262 19.24 -20.25 24.46
N ASP A 263 18.91 -20.33 25.74
CA ASP A 263 19.08 -19.26 26.73
C ASP A 263 20.04 -19.68 27.86
N LYS A 264 20.82 -20.75 27.62
CA LYS A 264 21.73 -21.34 28.61
C LYS A 264 23.16 -20.92 28.32
N GLY A 265 23.86 -20.44 29.34
CA GLY A 265 25.27 -20.06 29.29
C GLY A 265 25.47 -18.55 29.30
N GLU A 266 26.54 -18.07 28.69
CA GLU A 266 26.87 -16.65 28.58
C GLU A 266 26.15 -15.96 27.41
N GLN A 267 25.54 -16.73 26.50
CA GLN A 267 24.92 -16.21 25.28
C GLN A 267 23.47 -16.66 25.12
N PHE A 268 22.64 -15.74 24.66
CA PHE A 268 21.29 -15.97 24.16
C PHE A 268 21.37 -16.23 22.66
N ILE A 269 20.86 -17.39 22.22
CA ILE A 269 20.92 -17.84 20.83
C ILE A 269 19.53 -17.82 20.22
N LEU A 270 19.36 -16.96 19.22
CA LEU A 270 18.19 -16.88 18.36
C LEU A 270 18.48 -17.50 17.01
N ARG A 271 17.45 -18.00 16.32
CA ARG A 271 17.52 -18.41 14.92
C ARG A 271 16.63 -17.51 14.07
N GLU A 272 17.20 -16.95 13.00
CA GLU A 272 16.46 -16.13 12.06
C GLU A 272 15.44 -16.96 11.27
N PRO A 273 14.19 -16.47 11.12
CA PRO A 273 13.19 -17.12 10.26
C PRO A 273 13.63 -17.20 8.80
N ALA A 274 14.36 -16.20 8.33
CA ALA A 274 14.90 -16.14 6.98
C ALA A 274 16.30 -16.78 6.95
N GLY A 275 16.40 -17.97 6.36
CA GLY A 275 17.70 -18.61 6.11
C GLY A 275 18.30 -19.42 7.27
N GLY A 276 17.67 -19.40 8.45
CA GLY A 276 18.02 -20.32 9.56
C GLY A 276 19.35 -20.01 10.24
N ARG A 277 19.89 -18.81 10.06
CA ARG A 277 21.14 -18.37 10.69
C ARG A 277 20.95 -18.21 12.20
N GLU A 278 21.92 -18.68 12.98
CA GLU A 278 21.95 -18.42 14.42
C GLU A 278 22.56 -17.05 14.71
N ILE A 279 21.86 -16.25 15.51
CA ILE A 279 22.32 -15.01 16.10
C ILE A 279 22.67 -15.31 17.55
N ARG A 280 23.89 -14.96 17.95
CA ARG A 280 24.36 -15.07 19.34
C ARG A 280 24.46 -13.67 19.91
N ILE A 281 23.81 -13.46 21.05
CA ILE A 281 23.75 -12.19 21.78
C ILE A 281 24.32 -12.48 23.16
N ASP A 282 25.32 -11.73 23.61
CA ASP A 282 25.87 -11.92 24.95
C ASP A 282 24.82 -11.49 26.00
N ASN A 283 24.69 -12.23 27.09
CA ASN A 283 23.62 -12.01 28.06
C ASN A 283 23.79 -10.69 28.86
N ASP A 284 25.00 -10.13 28.89
CA ASP A 284 25.32 -8.89 29.59
C ASP A 284 24.79 -7.64 28.89
N ILE A 285 24.61 -7.70 27.56
CA ILE A 285 24.04 -6.61 26.75
C ILE A 285 22.52 -6.69 26.59
N ILE A 286 21.86 -7.69 27.19
CA ILE A 286 20.40 -7.87 27.09
C ILE A 286 19.70 -7.06 28.17
N GLU A 287 18.88 -6.09 27.76
CA GLU A 287 18.01 -5.35 28.67
C GLU A 287 16.72 -6.13 28.94
N GLU A 288 16.06 -6.61 27.89
CA GLU A 288 14.76 -7.24 28.00
C GLU A 288 14.55 -8.31 26.91
N THR A 289 13.81 -9.37 27.26
CA THR A 289 13.31 -10.34 26.29
C THR A 289 11.80 -10.46 26.41
N PHE A 290 11.09 -10.35 25.29
CA PHE A 290 9.64 -10.44 25.26
C PHE A 290 9.13 -11.26 24.05
N PRO A 291 7.96 -11.93 24.17
CA PRO A 291 7.36 -12.60 23.03
C PRO A 291 6.97 -11.62 21.92
N SER A 292 7.35 -11.92 20.69
CA SER A 292 6.95 -11.14 19.52
C SER A 292 5.45 -11.31 19.25
N GLN A 293 4.77 -10.19 18.99
CA GLN A 293 3.38 -10.19 18.51
C GLN A 293 3.29 -10.43 16.99
N VAL A 294 4.43 -10.59 16.32
CA VAL A 294 4.51 -10.77 14.86
C VAL A 294 4.97 -12.20 14.53
N SER A 295 4.17 -12.88 13.71
CA SER A 295 4.47 -14.23 13.26
C SER A 295 5.67 -14.27 12.32
N ALA A 296 6.41 -15.38 12.34
CA ALA A 296 7.45 -15.66 11.35
C ALA A 296 6.86 -15.94 9.95
N MET A 297 5.57 -16.30 9.87
CA MET A 297 4.85 -16.37 8.61
C MET A 297 4.51 -14.93 8.16
N PRO A 298 5.02 -14.46 7.01
CA PRO A 298 4.83 -13.08 6.58
C PRO A 298 3.35 -12.75 6.33
N ALA A 299 2.89 -11.59 6.83
CA ALA A 299 1.59 -11.05 6.47
C ALA A 299 1.53 -10.77 4.95
N GLY A 300 0.35 -10.88 4.33
CA GLY A 300 0.21 -10.59 2.90
C GLY A 300 0.89 -11.59 1.95
N LEU A 301 1.39 -12.73 2.44
CA LEU A 301 2.00 -13.78 1.60
C LEU A 301 1.08 -14.23 0.45
N VAL A 302 -0.23 -14.20 0.67
CA VAL A 302 -1.26 -14.50 -0.33
C VAL A 302 -1.26 -13.55 -1.53
N ASN A 303 -0.65 -12.36 -1.44
CA ASN A 303 -0.49 -11.45 -2.58
C ASN A 303 0.44 -12.01 -3.66
N GLN A 304 1.22 -13.05 -3.35
CA GLN A 304 2.00 -13.79 -4.34
C GLN A 304 1.14 -14.76 -5.18
N LEU A 305 -0.12 -14.98 -4.79
CA LEU A 305 -1.09 -15.73 -5.59
C LEU A 305 -1.68 -14.80 -6.68
N GLY A 306 -1.88 -15.36 -7.86
CA GLY A 306 -2.45 -14.62 -9.00
C GLY A 306 -3.97 -14.42 -8.94
N SER A 307 -4.69 -15.12 -8.06
CA SER A 307 -6.16 -14.99 -7.97
C SER A 307 -6.75 -15.57 -6.69
N ARG A 308 -8.02 -15.22 -6.41
CA ARG A 308 -8.85 -15.87 -5.38
C ARG A 308 -8.90 -17.38 -5.57
N GLN A 309 -9.00 -17.88 -6.80
CA GLN A 309 -9.04 -19.32 -7.05
C GLN A 309 -7.76 -20.02 -6.58
N GLN A 310 -6.60 -19.42 -6.80
CA GLN A 310 -5.33 -19.98 -6.31
C GLN A 310 -5.28 -20.00 -4.77
N PHE A 311 -5.89 -19.01 -4.10
CA PHE A 311 -6.06 -19.04 -2.65
C PHE A 311 -6.95 -20.20 -2.21
N LEU A 312 -8.11 -20.39 -2.86
CA LEU A 312 -9.01 -21.50 -2.56
C LEU A 312 -8.33 -22.87 -2.76
N ASP A 313 -7.50 -22.99 -3.79
CA ASP A 313 -6.70 -24.20 -4.05
C ASP A 313 -5.72 -24.48 -2.91
N VAL A 314 -4.96 -23.47 -2.45
CA VAL A 314 -4.05 -23.62 -1.29
C VAL A 314 -4.82 -23.94 -0.02
N ALA A 315 -5.93 -23.26 0.26
CA ALA A 315 -6.76 -23.53 1.42
C ALA A 315 -7.30 -24.97 1.40
N ARG A 316 -7.77 -25.45 0.24
CA ARG A 316 -8.18 -26.86 0.05
C ARG A 316 -7.04 -27.83 0.33
N PHE A 317 -5.84 -27.55 -0.17
CA PHE A 317 -4.66 -28.36 0.13
C PHE A 317 -4.39 -28.46 1.63
N LEU A 318 -4.43 -27.34 2.36
CA LEU A 318 -4.20 -27.32 3.81
C LEU A 318 -5.25 -28.14 4.57
N MET A 319 -6.51 -28.05 4.18
CA MET A 319 -7.61 -28.82 4.78
C MET A 319 -7.42 -30.32 4.57
N ASP A 320 -7.17 -30.74 3.33
CA ASP A 320 -6.92 -32.15 2.98
C ASP A 320 -5.72 -32.71 3.74
N VAL A 321 -4.63 -31.95 3.85
CA VAL A 321 -3.42 -32.35 4.59
C VAL A 321 -3.71 -32.44 6.09
N SER A 322 -4.47 -31.50 6.66
CA SER A 322 -4.82 -31.52 8.08
C SER A 322 -5.71 -32.71 8.46
N GLU A 323 -6.54 -33.20 7.54
CA GLU A 323 -7.43 -34.34 7.75
C GLU A 323 -6.75 -35.69 7.47
N GLY A 324 -6.09 -35.80 6.31
CA GLY A 324 -5.49 -37.04 5.82
C GLY A 324 -4.04 -37.25 6.26
N GLY A 325 -3.46 -36.28 6.95
CA GLY A 325 -2.13 -36.35 7.55
C GLY A 325 -0.99 -36.62 6.56
N SER A 326 0.05 -37.29 7.04
CA SER A 326 1.32 -37.44 6.30
C SER A 326 1.15 -38.20 4.99
N GLU A 327 0.26 -39.19 4.93
CA GLU A 327 -0.02 -39.94 3.71
C GLU A 327 -0.64 -39.03 2.65
N ARG A 328 -1.64 -38.22 3.02
CA ARG A 328 -2.27 -37.26 2.12
C ARG A 328 -1.31 -36.18 1.64
N LEU A 329 -0.45 -35.68 2.54
CA LEU A 329 0.62 -34.75 2.19
C LEU A 329 1.57 -35.32 1.14
N GLN A 330 2.05 -36.55 1.33
CA GLN A 330 2.96 -37.21 0.39
C GLN A 330 2.29 -37.44 -0.97
N HIS A 331 1.04 -37.88 -0.98
CA HIS A 331 0.28 -38.07 -2.21
C HIS A 331 0.11 -36.77 -3.01
N LEU A 332 -0.33 -35.69 -2.36
CA LEU A 332 -0.53 -34.39 -3.01
C LEU A 332 0.79 -33.76 -3.47
N LYS A 333 1.86 -33.93 -2.69
CA LYS A 333 3.22 -33.49 -3.06
C LYS A 333 3.73 -34.21 -4.31
N ALA A 334 3.52 -35.52 -4.41
CA ALA A 334 3.89 -36.29 -5.59
C ALA A 334 3.07 -35.86 -6.82
N ALA A 335 1.75 -35.70 -6.67
CA ALA A 335 0.86 -35.27 -7.75
C ALA A 335 1.19 -33.86 -8.28
N ALA A 336 1.64 -32.96 -7.41
CA ALA A 336 2.07 -31.62 -7.80
C ALA A 336 3.33 -31.64 -8.70
N GLN A 337 4.25 -32.58 -8.45
CA GLN A 337 5.51 -32.72 -9.18
C GLN A 337 5.33 -33.37 -10.55
N THR A 338 4.35 -34.28 -10.71
CA THR A 338 4.09 -34.96 -11.99
C THR A 338 3.35 -34.10 -13.01
N ASN A 339 2.63 -33.06 -12.54
CA ASN A 339 1.82 -32.16 -13.38
C ASN A 339 2.45 -30.76 -13.54
N SER A 340 3.75 -30.62 -13.29
CA SER A 340 4.49 -29.39 -13.63
C SER A 340 4.93 -29.46 -15.10
N PRO A 341 4.57 -28.48 -15.95
CA PRO A 341 4.88 -28.49 -17.39
C PRO A 341 6.38 -28.42 -17.71
#